data_AF-A0A3B9URH4-F1
#
_entry.id   AF-A0A3B9URH4-F1
#
_cell.length_a   1.000
_cell.length_b   1.000
_cell.length_c   1.000
_cell.angle_alpha   90.00
_cell.angle_beta   90.00
_cell.angle_gamma   90.00
#
_symmetry.space_group_name_H-M   'P 1'
#
loop_
_entity.id
_entity.type
_entity.pdbx_description
1 polymer ?
#
loop_
_entity_poly.entity_id
_entity_poly.type
_entity_poly.pdbx_seq_one_letter_code
_entity_poly.pdbx_strand_id
1 'polypeptide(L)'
;SRVLTPILKLIFKDAAKDEKAMGAITMNLTANMFGLGNAATPFGIKAMEEMERLNMEKGRATNDMVLFLILNAACIQFIPTTVVSIRAAANSQNPGAIILAAFITTFCASLIGIVL
;
A
#
# COMPACT_ATOMS: atom_id res chain seq x y z
N SER A 1 -7.83 5.12 -9.74
CA SER A 1 -7.66 3.80 -10.36
C SER A 1 -8.95 3.01 -10.18
N ARG A 2 -9.73 2.76 -11.24
CA ARG A 2 -11.04 2.08 -11.13
C ARG A 2 -10.93 0.58 -10.80
N VAL A 3 -9.74 -0.01 -10.92
CA VAL A 3 -9.51 -1.46 -10.74
C VAL A 3 -9.15 -1.82 -9.29
N LEU A 4 -8.36 -1.00 -8.60
CA LEU A 4 -7.98 -1.26 -7.20
C LEU A 4 -9.14 -1.00 -6.23
N THR A 5 -9.94 0.03 -6.49
CA THR A 5 -11.03 0.47 -5.61
C THR A 5 -12.03 -0.63 -5.22
N PRO A 6 -12.55 -1.49 -6.13
CA PRO A 6 -13.48 -2.56 -5.73
C PRO A 6 -12.83 -3.61 -4.82
N ILE A 7 -11.55 -3.93 -5.03
CA ILE A 7 -10.81 -4.87 -4.16
C ILE A 7 -10.62 -4.25 -2.78
N LEU A 8 -10.19 -2.99 -2.72
CA LEU A 8 -9.99 -2.29 -1.46
C LEU A 8 -11.29 -2.10 -0.69
N LYS A 9 -12.43 -1.90 -1.36
CA LYS A 9 -13.76 -1.83 -0.71
C LYS A 9 -14.20 -3.14 -0.05
N LEU A 10 -13.63 -4.28 -0.44
CA LEU A 10 -13.88 -5.57 0.22
C LEU A 10 -13.02 -5.75 1.48
N ILE A 11 -11.82 -5.15 1.48
CA ILE A 11 -10.83 -5.30 2.55
C ILE A 11 -11.09 -4.28 3.67
N PHE A 12 -11.35 -3.02 3.31
CA PHE A 12 -11.68 -1.95 4.26
C PHE A 12 -13.17 -1.97 4.61
N LYS A 13 -13.52 -1.66 5.86
CA LYS A 13 -14.92 -1.73 6.34
C LYS A 13 -15.59 -0.37 6.41
N ASP A 14 -15.10 0.51 7.28
CA ASP A 14 -15.70 1.81 7.53
C ASP A 14 -15.24 2.85 6.50
N ALA A 15 -13.96 2.79 6.12
CA ALA A 15 -13.40 3.60 5.05
C ALA A 15 -14.09 3.32 3.70
N ALA A 16 -14.55 2.10 3.44
CA ALA A 16 -15.22 1.72 2.19
C ALA A 16 -16.53 2.49 1.91
N LYS A 17 -17.14 3.05 2.97
CA LYS A 17 -18.38 3.83 2.90
C LYS A 17 -18.13 5.30 2.54
N ASP A 18 -16.87 5.75 2.54
CA ASP A 18 -16.50 7.15 2.30
C ASP A 18 -15.57 7.27 1.07
N GLU A 19 -16.02 8.03 0.07
CA GLU A 19 -15.28 8.16 -1.18
C GLU A 19 -13.95 8.91 -1.02
N LYS A 20 -13.83 9.84 -0.04
CA LYS A 20 -12.60 10.60 0.18
C LYS A 20 -11.54 9.72 0.83
N ALA A 21 -11.90 8.96 1.86
CA ALA A 21 -11.02 7.99 2.49
C ALA A 21 -10.54 6.95 1.47
N MET A 22 -11.46 6.35 0.70
CA MET A 22 -11.10 5.38 -0.34
C MET A 22 -10.22 5.97 -1.44
N GLY A 23 -10.47 7.23 -1.82
CA GLY A 23 -9.66 7.93 -2.82
C GLY A 23 -8.20 8.05 -2.38
N ALA A 24 -7.97 8.55 -1.16
CA ALA A 24 -6.64 8.73 -0.59
C ALA A 24 -5.91 7.37 -0.38
N ILE A 25 -6.60 6.37 0.17
CA ILE A 25 -6.05 5.00 0.32
C ILE A 25 -5.63 4.44 -1.04
N THR A 26 -6.51 4.53 -2.03
CA THR A 26 -6.23 4.01 -3.39
C THR A 26 -5.03 4.73 -4.00
N MET A 27 -4.93 6.05 -3.87
CA MET A 27 -3.82 6.83 -4.40
C MET A 27 -2.49 6.44 -3.75
N ASN A 28 -2.45 6.33 -2.42
CA ASN A 28 -1.26 5.92 -1.71
C ASN A 28 -0.81 4.51 -2.11
N LEU A 29 -1.70 3.52 -2.07
CA LEU A 29 -1.34 2.14 -2.41
C LEU A 29 -0.90 2.04 -3.87
N THR A 30 -1.57 2.75 -4.79
CA THR A 30 -1.13 2.82 -6.18
C THR A 30 0.28 3.42 -6.30
N ALA A 31 0.55 4.55 -5.64
CA ALA A 31 1.89 5.17 -5.65
C ALA A 31 2.96 4.22 -5.12
N ASN A 32 2.69 3.50 -4.03
CA ASN A 32 3.57 2.47 -3.48
C ASN A 32 3.78 1.31 -4.48
N MET A 33 2.73 0.82 -5.13
CA MET A 33 2.82 -0.28 -6.11
C MET A 33 3.68 0.05 -7.33
N PHE A 34 3.70 1.32 -7.74
CA PHE A 34 4.51 1.82 -8.86
C PHE A 34 5.90 2.33 -8.44
N GLY A 35 6.27 2.21 -7.16
CA GLY A 35 7.56 2.68 -6.66
C GLY A 35 7.69 4.22 -6.65
N LEU A 36 6.57 4.95 -6.71
CA LEU A 36 6.51 6.41 -6.63
C LEU A 36 6.51 6.86 -5.15
N GLY A 37 7.49 6.39 -4.38
CA GLY A 37 7.54 6.58 -2.92
C GLY A 37 7.43 8.06 -2.48
N ASN A 38 8.01 8.97 -3.25
CA ASN A 38 7.93 10.41 -3.00
C ASN A 38 6.50 10.97 -3.04
N ALA A 39 5.61 10.35 -3.84
CA ALA A 39 4.19 10.70 -3.90
C ALA A 39 3.35 9.89 -2.90
N ALA A 40 3.81 8.72 -2.47
CA ALA A 40 3.04 7.87 -1.57
C ALA A 40 2.85 8.49 -0.18
N THR A 41 3.89 9.07 0.41
CA THR A 41 3.84 9.67 1.76
C THR A 41 2.74 10.72 1.95
N PRO A 42 2.59 11.75 1.08
CA PRO A 42 1.51 12.74 1.24
C PRO A 42 0.12 12.11 1.09
N PHE A 43 -0.07 11.15 0.17
CA PHE A 43 -1.33 10.41 0.09
C PHE A 43 -1.59 9.53 1.31
N GLY A 44 -0.53 9.01 1.94
CA GLY A 44 -0.63 8.20 3.15
C GLY A 44 -1.10 9.01 4.35
N ILE A 45 -0.53 10.20 4.54
CA ILE A 45 -0.99 11.14 5.58
C ILE A 45 -2.45 11.51 5.31
N LYS A 46 -2.80 11.84 4.06
CA LYS A 46 -4.19 12.18 3.71
C LYS A 46 -5.16 11.02 3.97
N ALA A 47 -4.76 9.78 3.69
CA ALA A 47 -5.57 8.60 3.98
C ALA A 47 -5.80 8.42 5.49
N MET A 48 -4.77 8.61 6.30
CA MET A 48 -4.86 8.56 7.77
C MET A 48 -5.77 9.68 8.32
N GLU A 49 -5.67 10.89 7.80
CA GLU A 49 -6.56 12.00 8.17
C GLU A 49 -8.03 11.71 7.84
N GLU A 50 -8.32 11.17 6.66
CA GLU A 50 -9.70 10.85 6.28
C GLU A 50 -10.26 9.67 7.09
N MET A 51 -9.45 8.66 7.41
CA MET A 51 -9.87 7.59 8.33
C MET A 51 -10.06 8.09 9.76
N GLU A 52 -9.18 8.97 10.25
CA GLU A 52 -9.34 9.61 11.56
C GLU A 52 -10.55 10.53 11.58
N ARG A 53 -10.93 11.19 10.47
CA ARG A 53 -12.17 11.96 10.38
C ARG A 53 -13.40 11.08 10.65
N LEU A 54 -13.41 9.85 10.14
CA LEU A 54 -14.48 8.87 10.32
C LEU A 54 -14.44 8.17 11.68
N ASN A 55 -13.31 8.24 12.39
CA ASN A 55 -13.12 7.58 13.67
C ASN A 55 -14.02 8.17 14.77
N MET A 56 -14.78 7.30 15.44
CA MET A 56 -15.65 7.67 16.57
C MET A 56 -14.88 7.88 17.88
N GLU A 57 -13.74 7.20 18.06
CA GLU A 57 -12.88 7.28 19.24
C GLU A 57 -11.56 7.99 18.90
N LYS A 58 -11.56 9.33 18.96
CA LYS A 58 -10.37 10.13 18.63
C LYS A 58 -9.16 9.72 19.47
N GLY A 59 -8.01 9.57 18.81
CA GLY A 59 -6.76 9.14 19.45
C GLY A 59 -6.58 7.62 19.59
N ARG A 60 -7.59 6.81 19.23
CA ARG A 60 -7.46 5.34 19.12
C ARG A 60 -7.47 4.92 17.65
N ALA A 61 -6.46 4.18 17.21
CA ALA A 61 -6.41 3.68 15.84
C ALA A 61 -7.58 2.71 15.56
N THR A 62 -8.28 2.92 14.44
CA THR A 62 -9.32 1.99 13.97
C THR A 62 -8.70 0.80 13.24
N ASN A 63 -9.47 -0.28 13.08
CA ASN A 63 -9.04 -1.46 12.33
C ASN A 63 -8.62 -1.10 10.89
N ASP A 64 -9.34 -0.17 10.24
CA ASP A 64 -9.00 0.29 8.89
C ASP A 64 -7.68 1.06 8.87
N MET A 65 -7.38 1.87 9.90
CA MET A 65 -6.08 2.56 10.01
C MET A 65 -4.92 1.57 10.19
N VAL A 66 -5.11 0.55 11.04
CA VAL A 66 -4.11 -0.50 11.25
C VAL A 66 -3.90 -1.32 9.99
N LEU A 67 -4.97 -1.73 9.32
CA LEU A 67 -4.93 -2.46 8.06
C LEU A 67 -4.24 -1.65 6.96
N PHE A 68 -4.52 -0.35 6.85
CA PHE A 68 -3.83 0.53 5.91
C PHE A 68 -2.32 0.59 6.17
N LEU A 69 -1.91 0.65 7.43
CA LEU A 69 -0.50 0.63 7.82
C LEU A 69 0.16 -0.70 7.45
N ILE A 70 -0.50 -1.83 7.71
CA ILE A 70 -0.02 -3.16 7.32
C ILE A 70 0.17 -3.24 5.80
N LEU A 71 -0.81 -2.79 5.02
CA LEU A 71 -0.72 -2.79 3.55
C LEU A 71 0.39 -1.86 3.04
N ASN A 72 0.62 -0.73 3.71
CA ASN A 72 1.75 0.16 3.40
C ASN A 72 3.10 -0.53 3.65
N ALA A 73 3.23 -1.17 4.81
CA ALA A 73 4.45 -1.83 5.23
C ALA A 73 4.76 -3.08 4.38
N ALA A 74 3.73 -3.84 3.98
CA ALA A 74 3.87 -5.02 3.14
C ALA A 74 4.31 -4.69 1.70
N CYS A 75 4.13 -3.44 1.25
CA CYS A 75 4.79 -2.87 0.09
C CYS A 75 4.70 -3.74 -1.19
N ILE A 76 3.48 -4.13 -1.60
CA ILE A 76 3.28 -4.87 -2.86
C ILE A 76 3.77 -4.00 -4.01
N GLN A 77 4.90 -4.35 -4.62
CA GLN A 77 5.47 -3.61 -5.74
C GLN A 77 5.50 -4.54 -6.94
N PHE A 78 4.83 -4.16 -8.03
CA PHE A 78 4.84 -4.97 -9.25
C PHE A 78 6.23 -5.01 -9.88
N ILE A 79 6.96 -3.90 -9.79
CA ILE A 79 8.34 -3.78 -10.24
C ILE A 79 9.12 -3.08 -9.14
N PRO A 80 10.01 -3.76 -8.39
CA PRO A 80 10.86 -3.17 -7.36
C PRO A 80 11.99 -2.35 -8.00
N THR A 81 11.62 -1.26 -8.68
CA THR A 81 12.51 -0.43 -9.49
C THR A 81 13.72 0.07 -8.70
N THR A 82 13.54 0.48 -7.46
CA THR A 82 14.63 0.93 -6.59
C THR A 82 15.68 -0.16 -6.38
N VAL A 83 15.25 -1.38 -6.04
CA VAL A 83 16.19 -2.49 -5.78
C VAL A 83 16.86 -2.96 -7.08
N VAL A 84 16.11 -2.98 -8.18
CA VAL A 84 16.68 -3.26 -9.52
C VAL A 84 17.73 -2.21 -9.90
N SER A 85 17.48 -0.92 -9.66
CA SER A 85 18.41 0.17 -9.93
C SER A 85 19.68 0.07 -9.06
N ILE A 86 19.54 -0.26 -7.77
CA ILE A 86 20.69 -0.48 -6.88
C ILE A 86 21.53 -1.67 -7.38
N ARG A 87 20.90 -2.77 -7.78
CA ARG A 87 21.60 -3.94 -8.34
C ARG A 87 22.30 -3.60 -9.65
N ALA A 88 21.68 -2.80 -10.51
CA ALA A 88 22.28 -2.33 -11.75
C ALA A 88 23.51 -1.44 -11.47
N ALA A 89 23.40 -0.49 -10.53
CA ALA A 89 24.51 0.35 -10.10
C ALA A 89 25.67 -0.44 -9.46
N ALA A 90 25.37 -1.60 -8.86
CA ALA A 90 26.35 -2.53 -8.31
C ALA A 90 26.91 -3.55 -9.33
N ASN A 91 26.71 -3.35 -10.64
CA ASN A 91 27.18 -4.24 -11.70
C ASN A 91 26.64 -5.70 -11.61
N SER A 92 25.45 -5.89 -11.06
CA SER A 92 24.80 -7.20 -11.05
C SER A 92 24.55 -7.71 -12.48
N GLN A 93 24.98 -8.95 -12.76
CA GLN A 93 24.78 -9.63 -14.05
C GLN A 93 23.31 -9.71 -14.48
N ASN A 94 22.40 -9.93 -13.53
CA ASN A 94 20.96 -9.89 -13.76
C ASN A 94 20.26 -9.10 -12.63
N PRO A 95 20.10 -7.78 -12.78
CA PRO A 95 19.44 -6.94 -11.78
C PRO A 95 17.97 -7.31 -11.55
N GLY A 96 17.29 -7.84 -12.58
CA GLY A 96 15.86 -8.19 -12.55
C GLY A 96 15.52 -9.56 -11.96
N ALA A 97 16.52 -10.42 -11.68
CA ALA A 97 16.28 -11.77 -11.15
C ALA A 97 15.47 -11.80 -9.83
N ILE A 98 15.46 -10.69 -9.08
CA ILE A 98 14.74 -10.57 -7.81
C ILE A 98 13.23 -10.29 -7.96
N ILE A 99 12.77 -9.92 -9.16
CA ILE A 99 11.39 -9.42 -9.36
C ILE A 99 10.36 -10.48 -8.94
N LEU A 100 10.54 -11.73 -9.36
CA LEU A 100 9.62 -12.81 -9.05
C LEU A 100 9.58 -13.11 -7.54
N ALA A 101 10.75 -13.19 -6.89
CA ALA A 101 10.84 -13.43 -5.45
C ALA A 101 10.23 -12.29 -4.64
N ALA A 102 10.48 -11.04 -5.04
CA ALA A 102 9.89 -9.85 -4.39
C ALA A 102 8.36 -9.83 -4.51
N PHE A 103 7.84 -10.16 -5.70
CA PHE A 103 6.39 -10.22 -5.92
C PHE A 103 5.73 -11.28 -5.03
N ILE A 104 6.26 -12.51 -5.01
CA ILE A 104 5.70 -13.59 -4.18
C ILE A 104 5.75 -13.22 -2.69
N THR A 105 6.88 -12.69 -2.22
CA THR A 105 7.07 -12.34 -0.81
C THR A 105 6.08 -11.26 -0.36
N THR A 106 5.96 -10.18 -1.14
CA THR A 106 5.08 -9.05 -0.81
C THR A 106 3.60 -9.42 -0.94
N PHE A 107 3.25 -10.29 -1.89
CA PHE A 107 1.91 -10.86 -2.01
C PHE A 107 1.54 -11.73 -0.80
N CYS A 108 2.41 -12.66 -0.41
CA CYS A 108 2.20 -13.50 0.78
C CYS A 108 2.10 -12.66 2.06
N ALA A 109 2.99 -11.69 2.25
CA ALA A 109 2.96 -10.79 3.40
C ALA A 109 1.64 -10.00 3.48
N SER A 110 1.16 -9.53 2.34
CA SER A 110 -0.10 -8.78 2.26
C SER A 110 -1.32 -9.66 2.49
N LEU A 111 -1.36 -10.87 1.95
CA LEU A 111 -2.43 -11.83 2.22
C LEU A 111 -2.52 -12.17 3.70
N ILE A 112 -1.38 -12.50 4.32
CA ILE A 112 -1.32 -12.80 5.76
C ILE A 112 -1.76 -11.59 6.58
N GLY A 113 -1.29 -10.39 6.23
CA GLY A 113 -1.64 -9.16 6.93
C GLY A 113 -3.09 -8.69 6.75
N ILE A 114 -3.81 -9.18 5.74
CA ILE A 114 -5.26 -8.94 5.57
C ILE A 114 -6.06 -9.96 6.38
N VAL A 115 -5.57 -11.19 6.53
CA VAL A 115 -6.28 -12.29 7.19
C VAL A 115 -6.14 -12.26 8.71
N LEU A 116 -4.97 -11.87 9.23
CA LEU A 116 -4.67 -11.74 10.66
C LEU A 116 -5.13 -10.38 11.21
#